data_AF-A0A539DIJ7-F1
#
_entry.id   AF-A0A539DIJ7-F1
#
_cell.length_a   1.000
_cell.length_b   1.000
_cell.length_c   1.000
_cell.angle_alpha   90.00
_cell.angle_beta   90.00
_cell.angle_gamma   90.00
#
_symmetry.space_group_name_H-M   'P 1'
#
loop_
_entity.id
_entity.type
_entity.pdbx_description
1 polymer ?
#
loop_
_entity_poly.entity_id
_entity_poly.type
_entity_poly.pdbx_seq_one_letter_code
_entity_poly.pdbx_strand_id
1 'polypeptide(L)'
;LYQRDDRYRADGDAAPLGERDAARLARVREAITKGGYSPPNVRELDAELAMGGALTEILAALTAEGELVKVAADFYYPRTRLEAMATGLHGFFAERNEMRVADLKDLFGISRKHAVPVLEYFDRLGVTRRLGDVRVAGRLLSAGDGGAS
;
A
#
# COMPACT_ATOMS: atom_id res chain seq x y z
N LEU A 1 9.39 1.64 -8.05
CA LEU A 1 8.97 2.51 -6.92
C LEU A 1 9.49 2.01 -5.58
N TYR A 2 9.60 0.69 -5.39
CA TYR A 2 10.24 0.12 -4.22
C TYR A 2 11.45 -0.69 -4.68
N GLN A 3 12.64 -0.11 -4.55
CA GLN A 3 13.87 -0.90 -4.66
C GLN A 3 14.09 -1.59 -3.31
N ARG A 4 14.44 -2.87 -3.36
CA ARG A 4 14.86 -3.63 -2.18
C ARG A 4 16.20 -3.01 -1.74
N ASP A 5 16.21 -2.22 -0.67
CA ASP A 5 17.46 -1.96 0.04
C ASP A 5 17.78 -3.25 0.79
N ASP A 6 18.68 -4.05 0.22
CA ASP A 6 19.28 -5.25 0.82
C ASP A 6 20.21 -4.87 1.99
N ARG A 7 19.70 -4.08 2.93
CA ARG A 7 20.42 -3.63 4.12
C ARG A 7 19.52 -3.66 5.34
N TYR A 8 19.12 -4.86 5.72
CA TYR A 8 19.04 -5.19 7.14
C TYR A 8 19.90 -6.44 7.38
N ARG A 9 21.19 -6.21 7.63
CA ARG A 9 21.91 -7.08 8.56
C ARG A 9 21.20 -6.91 9.90
N ALA A 10 20.55 -7.97 10.35
CA ALA A 10 20.13 -8.10 11.73
C ALA A 10 21.39 -8.21 12.59
N ASP A 11 21.87 -7.08 13.08
CA ASP A 11 22.65 -7.03 14.30
C ASP A 11 21.73 -6.42 15.36
N GLY A 12 21.25 -7.26 16.29
CA GLY A 12 20.43 -6.85 17.44
C GLY A 12 19.09 -7.57 17.58
N ASP A 13 19.11 -8.74 18.21
CA ASP A 13 18.05 -9.28 19.09
C ASP A 13 16.57 -9.24 18.64
N ALA A 14 16.26 -9.60 17.39
CA ALA A 14 14.93 -10.15 17.11
C ALA A 14 14.93 -11.60 17.60
N ALA A 15 14.53 -11.82 18.86
CA ALA A 15 14.29 -13.17 19.37
C ALA A 15 13.42 -13.94 18.36
N PRO A 16 13.72 -15.23 18.07
CA PRO A 16 12.94 -15.99 17.11
C PRO A 16 11.47 -15.94 17.52
N LEU A 17 10.62 -15.43 16.62
CA LEU A 17 9.18 -15.34 16.80
C LEU A 17 8.67 -16.71 17.25
N GLY A 18 8.04 -16.77 18.43
CA GLY A 18 7.49 -18.03 18.92
C GLY A 18 6.38 -18.53 17.98
N GLU A 19 6.02 -19.82 18.06
CA GLU A 19 4.96 -20.42 17.21
C GLU A 19 3.63 -19.64 17.25
N ARG A 20 3.32 -19.02 18.39
CA ARG A 20 2.13 -18.17 18.56
C ARG A 20 2.19 -16.91 17.69
N ASP A 21 3.37 -16.32 17.51
CA ASP A 21 3.53 -15.11 16.70
C ASP A 21 3.58 -15.45 15.21
N ALA A 22 4.16 -16.60 14.84
CA ALA A 22 4.10 -17.11 13.47
C ALA A 22 2.65 -17.36 13.01
N ALA A 23 1.82 -17.98 13.85
CA ALA A 23 0.41 -18.22 13.54
C ALA A 23 -0.39 -16.91 13.40
N ARG A 24 -0.12 -15.91 14.24
CA ARG A 24 -0.78 -14.60 14.16
C ARG A 24 -0.36 -13.81 12.92
N LEU A 25 0.93 -13.83 12.59
CA LEU A 25 1.46 -13.26 11.34
C LEU A 25 0.74 -13.82 10.12
N ALA A 26 0.63 -15.15 10.04
CA ALA A 26 -0.06 -15.82 8.94
C ALA A 26 -1.53 -15.37 8.82
N ARG A 27 -2.26 -15.28 9.93
CA ARG A 27 -3.67 -14.84 9.95
C ARG A 27 -3.84 -13.39 9.48
N VAL A 28 -3.00 -12.47 9.95
CA VAL A 28 -3.06 -11.06 9.53
C VAL A 28 -2.70 -10.92 8.05
N ARG A 29 -1.63 -11.61 7.61
CA ARG A 29 -1.21 -11.64 6.20
C ARG A 29 -2.34 -12.13 5.31
N GLU A 30 -2.99 -13.23 5.69
CA GLU A 30 -4.11 -13.81 4.93
C GLU A 30 -5.29 -12.84 4.83
N ALA A 31 -5.72 -12.27 5.96
CA ALA A 31 -6.86 -11.35 6.00
C ALA A 31 -6.63 -10.11 5.11
N ILE A 32 -5.44 -9.51 5.16
CA ILE A 32 -5.08 -8.37 4.32
C ILE A 32 -4.98 -8.77 2.85
N THR A 33 -4.36 -9.91 2.55
CA THR A 33 -4.20 -10.39 1.17
C THR A 33 -5.54 -10.70 0.51
N LYS A 34 -6.47 -11.30 1.26
CA LYS A 34 -7.83 -11.63 0.81
C LYS A 34 -8.65 -10.40 0.44
N GLY A 35 -8.43 -9.28 1.13
CA GLY A 35 -9.10 -8.01 0.80
C GLY A 35 -8.60 -7.33 -0.49
N GLY A 36 -7.47 -7.76 -1.05
CA GLY A 36 -6.99 -7.28 -2.35
C GLY A 36 -6.74 -5.77 -2.38
N TYR A 37 -7.50 -5.03 -3.19
CA TYR A 37 -7.44 -3.56 -3.27
C TYR A 37 -8.29 -2.85 -2.20
N SER A 38 -9.10 -3.59 -1.45
CA SER A 38 -9.89 -3.10 -0.31
C SER A 38 -9.58 -3.92 0.96
N PRO A 39 -8.31 -3.95 1.42
CA PRO A 39 -7.94 -4.68 2.63
C PRO A 39 -8.70 -4.13 3.85
N PRO A 40 -9.04 -4.97 4.83
CA PRO A 40 -9.63 -4.50 6.08
C PRO A 40 -8.70 -3.49 6.76
N ASN A 41 -9.27 -2.45 7.37
CA ASN A 41 -8.51 -1.50 8.17
C ASN A 41 -8.11 -2.11 9.52
N VAL A 42 -7.26 -1.42 10.27
CA VAL A 42 -6.77 -1.91 11.58
C VAL A 42 -7.91 -2.27 12.55
N ARG A 43 -9.01 -1.49 12.58
CA ARG A 43 -10.15 -1.77 13.46
C ARG A 43 -10.93 -3.01 13.02
N GLU A 44 -11.12 -3.19 11.72
CA GLU A 44 -11.80 -4.35 11.13
C GLU A 44 -10.97 -5.62 11.34
N LEU A 45 -9.66 -5.55 11.14
CA LEU A 45 -8.73 -6.64 11.44
C LEU A 45 -8.77 -7.05 12.90
N ASP A 46 -8.76 -6.09 13.83
CA ASP A 46 -8.81 -6.41 15.25
C ASP A 46 -10.14 -7.05 15.64
N ALA A 47 -11.26 -6.54 15.11
CA ALA A 47 -12.58 -7.10 15.33
C ALA A 47 -12.73 -8.53 14.76
N GLU A 48 -12.15 -8.81 13.59
CA GLU A 48 -12.21 -10.12 12.94
C GLU A 48 -11.27 -11.14 13.59
N LEU A 49 -10.05 -10.72 13.93
CA LEU A 49 -8.99 -11.63 14.35
C LEU A 49 -8.84 -11.74 15.87
N ALA A 50 -9.37 -10.78 16.63
CA ALA A 50 -9.26 -10.66 18.09
C ALA A 50 -7.79 -10.66 18.55
N MET A 51 -6.99 -9.76 17.97
CA MET A 51 -5.54 -9.69 18.20
C MET A 51 -5.17 -8.79 19.38
N GLY A 52 -6.01 -7.79 19.69
CA GLY A 52 -5.75 -6.79 20.71
C GLY A 52 -4.42 -6.07 20.48
N GLY A 53 -3.63 -5.91 21.54
CA GLY A 53 -2.33 -5.22 21.48
C GLY A 53 -1.34 -5.83 20.47
N ALA A 54 -1.43 -7.13 20.19
CA ALA A 54 -0.50 -7.83 19.31
C ALA A 54 -0.62 -7.38 17.83
N LEU A 55 -1.79 -6.85 17.41
CA LEU A 55 -2.01 -6.47 16.00
C LEU A 55 -0.98 -5.44 15.52
N THR A 56 -0.61 -4.49 16.37
CA THR A 56 0.31 -3.41 16.00
C THR A 56 1.72 -3.95 15.77
N GLU A 57 2.18 -4.86 16.62
CA GLU A 57 3.49 -5.52 16.49
C GLU A 57 3.55 -6.37 15.22
N ILE A 58 2.48 -7.11 14.93
CA ILE A 58 2.38 -7.95 13.72
C ILE A 58 2.40 -7.10 12.45
N LEU A 59 1.62 -6.02 12.40
CA LEU A 59 1.62 -5.10 11.26
C LEU A 59 2.99 -4.44 11.08
N ALA A 60 3.68 -4.11 12.17
CA ALA A 60 5.05 -3.58 12.11
C ALA A 60 6.03 -4.60 11.56
N ALA A 61 5.98 -5.85 12.03
CA ALA A 61 6.82 -6.94 11.53
C ALA A 61 6.61 -7.18 10.02
N LEU A 62 5.36 -7.34 9.56
CA LEU A 62 5.06 -7.53 8.13
C LEU A 62 5.44 -6.32 7.26
N THR A 63 5.44 -5.11 7.85
CA THR A 63 5.92 -3.90 7.17
C THR A 63 7.44 -3.88 7.08
N ALA A 64 8.14 -4.31 8.13
CA ALA A 64 9.60 -4.42 8.17
C ALA A 64 10.13 -5.48 7.21
N GLU A 65 9.42 -6.61 7.08
CA GLU A 65 9.67 -7.65 6.06
C GLU A 65 9.35 -7.16 4.63
N GLY A 66 8.69 -6.00 4.52
CA GLY A 66 8.34 -5.39 3.26
C GLY A 66 7.15 -6.03 2.56
N GLU A 67 6.41 -6.93 3.19
CA GLU A 67 5.20 -7.53 2.62
C GLU A 67 4.04 -6.53 2.58
N LEU A 68 3.92 -5.73 3.65
CA LEU A 68 2.91 -4.70 3.80
C LEU A 68 3.50 -3.30 3.70
N VAL A 69 2.64 -2.37 3.30
CA VAL A 69 2.97 -0.95 3.23
C VAL A 69 1.87 -0.17 3.94
N LYS A 70 2.26 0.67 4.89
CA LYS A 70 1.35 1.59 5.56
C LYS A 70 0.99 2.76 4.63
N VAL A 71 -0.24 2.78 4.16
CA VAL A 71 -0.79 3.80 3.24
C VAL A 71 -1.34 5.00 4.02
N ALA A 72 -1.98 4.73 5.16
CA ALA A 72 -2.46 5.74 6.10
C ALA A 72 -2.49 5.16 7.52
N ALA A 73 -2.94 5.95 8.52
CA ALA A 73 -2.93 5.55 9.93
C ALA A 73 -3.52 4.15 10.16
N ASP A 74 -4.70 3.90 9.58
CA ASP A 74 -5.45 2.64 9.74
C ASP A 74 -5.41 1.72 8.51
N PHE A 75 -4.60 2.05 7.49
CA PHE A 75 -4.61 1.32 6.20
C PHE A 75 -3.25 0.75 5.86
N TYR A 76 -3.23 -0.58 5.76
CA TYR A 76 -2.07 -1.36 5.32
C TYR A 76 -2.47 -2.13 4.06
N TYR A 77 -1.59 -2.11 3.07
CA TYR A 77 -1.81 -2.76 1.79
C TYR A 77 -0.69 -3.76 1.50
N PRO A 78 -0.98 -4.89 0.84
CA PRO A 78 0.08 -5.70 0.25
C PRO A 78 0.89 -4.84 -0.72
N ARG A 79 2.22 -4.91 -0.63
CA ARG A 79 3.13 -4.20 -1.55
C ARG A 79 2.74 -4.44 -3.00
N THR A 80 2.50 -5.70 -3.35
CA THR A 80 2.15 -6.14 -4.71
C THR A 80 0.88 -5.47 -5.24
N ARG A 81 -0.08 -5.12 -4.36
CA ARG A 81 -1.29 -4.41 -4.76
C ARG A 81 -1.02 -2.93 -5.02
N LEU A 82 -0.16 -2.28 -4.23
CA LEU A 82 0.25 -0.90 -4.52
C LEU A 82 1.09 -0.80 -5.79
N GLU A 83 1.92 -1.79 -6.08
CA GLU A 83 2.68 -1.86 -7.33
C GLU A 83 1.74 -2.00 -8.53
N ALA A 84 0.78 -2.92 -8.47
CA ALA A 84 -0.24 -3.06 -9.50
C ALA A 84 -1.08 -1.76 -9.67
N MET A 85 -1.40 -1.09 -8.56
CA MET A 85 -2.07 0.21 -8.62
C MET A 85 -1.21 1.27 -9.31
N ALA A 86 0.08 1.35 -9.00
CA ALA A 86 0.99 2.28 -9.67
C ALA A 86 1.10 2.01 -11.18
N THR A 87 1.15 0.74 -11.59
CA THR A 87 1.09 0.36 -13.01
C THR A 87 -0.22 0.78 -13.66
N GLY A 88 -1.36 0.58 -13.00
CA GLY A 88 -2.66 1.04 -13.49
C GLY A 88 -2.76 2.56 -13.60
N LEU A 89 -2.17 3.31 -12.65
CA LEU A 89 -2.06 4.77 -12.72
C LEU A 89 -1.22 5.22 -13.92
N HIS A 90 -0.09 4.56 -14.18
CA HIS A 90 0.73 4.85 -15.36
C HIS A 90 -0.08 4.66 -16.65
N GLY A 91 -0.80 3.53 -16.79
CA GLY A 91 -1.68 3.28 -17.93
C GLY A 91 -2.78 4.34 -18.07
N PHE A 92 -3.43 4.70 -16.96
CA PHE A 92 -4.44 5.76 -16.96
C PHE A 92 -3.88 7.09 -17.46
N PHE A 93 -2.72 7.51 -16.96
CA PHE A 93 -2.12 8.80 -17.31
C PHE A 93 -1.49 8.83 -18.71
N ALA A 94 -1.25 7.68 -19.34
CA ALA A 94 -0.86 7.61 -20.75
C ALA A 94 -2.00 7.99 -21.69
N GLU A 95 -3.25 7.80 -21.27
CA GLU A 95 -4.45 8.08 -22.09
C GLU A 95 -5.19 9.35 -21.63
N ARG A 96 -5.06 9.73 -20.35
CA ARG A 96 -5.83 10.81 -19.74
C ARG A 96 -4.94 11.69 -18.87
N ASN A 97 -5.05 13.01 -19.01
CA ASN A 97 -4.19 13.94 -18.26
C ASN A 97 -4.63 14.17 -16.80
N GLU A 98 -5.90 13.92 -16.47
CA GLU A 98 -6.50 14.24 -15.18
C GLU A 98 -7.30 13.06 -14.61
N MET A 99 -7.13 12.82 -13.31
CA MET A 99 -7.80 11.78 -12.54
C MET A 99 -8.58 12.40 -11.38
N ARG A 100 -9.88 12.14 -11.31
CA ARG A 100 -10.72 12.39 -10.12
C ARG A 100 -10.70 11.17 -9.21
N VAL A 101 -11.19 11.33 -7.99
CA VAL A 101 -11.37 10.21 -7.05
C VAL A 101 -12.29 9.12 -7.65
N ALA A 102 -13.31 9.51 -8.42
CA ALA A 102 -14.21 8.57 -9.09
C ALA A 102 -13.47 7.65 -10.08
N ASP A 103 -12.55 8.22 -10.87
CA ASP A 103 -11.79 7.44 -11.85
C ASP A 103 -10.93 6.36 -11.16
N LEU A 104 -10.30 6.66 -10.01
CA LEU A 104 -9.56 5.63 -9.25
C LEU A 104 -10.47 4.51 -8.74
N LYS A 105 -11.66 4.89 -8.24
CA LYS A 105 -12.66 3.93 -7.77
C LYS A 105 -13.05 2.97 -8.87
N ASP A 106 -13.29 3.50 -10.06
CA ASP A 106 -13.72 2.71 -11.21
C ASP A 106 -12.58 1.84 -11.75
N LEU A 107 -11.35 2.36 -11.75
CA LEU A 107 -10.14 1.64 -12.19
C LEU A 107 -9.82 0.41 -11.33
N PHE A 108 -9.98 0.50 -10.01
CA PHE A 108 -9.61 -0.58 -9.08
C PHE A 108 -10.79 -1.26 -8.39
N GLY A 109 -12.03 -0.85 -8.68
CA GLY A 109 -13.23 -1.38 -8.04
C GLY A 109 -13.28 -1.13 -6.53
N ILE A 110 -12.78 0.03 -6.08
CA ILE A 110 -12.65 0.35 -4.65
C ILE A 110 -13.62 1.45 -4.21
N SER A 111 -13.94 1.46 -2.92
CA SER A 111 -14.76 2.52 -2.32
C SER A 111 -13.96 3.80 -2.05
N ARG A 112 -14.65 4.92 -1.78
CA ARG A 112 -13.99 6.19 -1.41
C ARG A 112 -13.12 6.06 -0.16
N LYS A 113 -13.52 5.19 0.79
CA LYS A 113 -12.76 4.86 2.01
C LYS A 113 -11.33 4.41 1.69
N HIS A 114 -11.14 3.71 0.57
CA HIS A 114 -9.84 3.24 0.09
C HIS A 114 -9.20 4.19 -0.91
N ALA A 115 -9.98 4.73 -1.84
CA ALA A 115 -9.47 5.58 -2.91
C ALA A 115 -8.75 6.83 -2.39
N VAL A 116 -9.31 7.52 -1.39
CA VAL A 116 -8.71 8.77 -0.89
C VAL A 116 -7.36 8.53 -0.23
N PRO A 117 -7.20 7.61 0.74
CA PRO A 117 -5.90 7.30 1.34
C PRO A 117 -4.85 6.84 0.32
N VAL A 118 -5.25 6.01 -0.65
CA VAL A 118 -4.35 5.52 -1.70
C VAL A 118 -3.85 6.66 -2.57
N LEU A 119 -4.73 7.57 -2.98
CA LEU A 119 -4.33 8.74 -3.76
C LEU A 119 -3.41 9.67 -2.97
N GLU A 120 -3.72 9.94 -1.70
CA GLU A 120 -2.85 10.74 -0.83
C GLU A 120 -1.47 10.10 -0.63
N TYR A 121 -1.43 8.77 -0.56
CA TYR A 121 -0.19 8.02 -0.50
C TYR A 121 0.64 8.19 -1.77
N PHE A 122 0.03 8.04 -2.95
CA PHE A 122 0.70 8.26 -4.23
C PHE A 122 1.10 9.72 -4.46
N ASP A 123 0.34 10.68 -3.91
CA ASP A 123 0.70 12.09 -3.90
C ASP A 123 1.99 12.32 -3.10
N ARG A 124 2.10 11.72 -1.89
CA ARG A 124 3.31 11.84 -1.05
C ARG A 124 4.53 11.20 -1.69
N LEU A 125 4.36 10.09 -2.41
CA LEU A 125 5.46 9.48 -3.17
C LEU A 125 5.86 10.32 -4.39
N GLY A 126 4.96 11.16 -4.91
CA GLY A 126 5.16 11.90 -6.16
C GLY A 126 4.84 11.05 -7.41
N VAL A 127 4.04 9.99 -7.24
CA VAL A 127 3.42 9.24 -8.35
C VAL A 127 2.29 10.05 -8.97
N THR A 128 1.48 10.69 -8.12
CA THR A 128 0.46 11.65 -8.54
C THR A 128 0.73 13.01 -7.93
N ARG A 129 0.06 14.04 -8.44
CA ARG A 129 0.05 15.37 -7.82
C ARG A 129 -1.35 15.94 -7.86
N ARG A 130 -1.83 16.37 -6.69
CA ARG A 130 -3.15 17.00 -6.55
C ARG A 130 -3.14 18.44 -7.10
N LEU A 131 -4.14 18.74 -7.92
CA LEU A 131 -4.45 20.06 -8.47
C LEU A 131 -5.95 20.32 -8.30
N GLY A 132 -6.33 21.04 -7.25
CA GLY A 132 -7.75 21.21 -6.89
C GLY A 132 -8.43 19.87 -6.61
N ASP A 133 -9.41 19.54 -7.44
CA ASP A 133 -10.23 18.33 -7.34
C ASP A 133 -9.74 17.16 -8.21
N VAL A 134 -8.70 17.38 -9.01
CA VAL A 134 -8.10 16.36 -9.87
C VAL A 134 -6.67 16.06 -9.44
N ARG A 135 -6.13 14.98 -10.00
CA ARG A 135 -4.73 14.62 -9.94
C ARG A 135 -4.17 14.52 -11.34
N VAL A 136 -2.94 14.95 -11.48
CA VAL A 136 -2.14 14.77 -12.69
C VAL A 136 -0.99 13.80 -12.41
N ALA A 137 -0.35 13.31 -13.47
CA ALA A 137 0.88 12.54 -13.35
C ALA A 137 1.92 13.31 -12.51
N GLY A 138 2.48 12.63 -11.52
CA GLY A 138 3.57 13.14 -10.70
C GLY A 138 4.93 12.84 -11.32
N ARG A 139 5.99 13.41 -10.72
CA ARG A 139 7.38 13.27 -11.22
C ARG A 139 7.82 11.83 -11.47
N LEU A 140 7.31 10.87 -10.69
CA LEU A 140 7.70 9.46 -10.80
C LEU A 140 7.00 8.73 -11.96
N LEU A 141 5.96 9.34 -12.55
CA LEU A 141 5.33 8.86 -13.78
C LEU A 141 5.79 9.68 -15.00
N SER A 142 6.00 10.98 -14.85
CA SER A 142 6.41 11.88 -15.93
C SER A 142 7.86 11.71 -16.40
N ALA A 143 8.70 11.01 -15.63
CA ALA A 143 10.11 10.79 -15.98
C ALA A 143 10.34 9.72 -17.08
N GLY A 144 9.28 9.18 -17.68
CA GLY A 144 9.33 8.15 -18.72
C GLY A 144 9.61 8.65 -20.16
N ASP A 145 9.47 9.95 -20.44
CA ASP A 145 9.56 10.48 -21.82
C ASP A 145 10.93 11.10 -22.17
N GLY A 146 11.99 10.79 -21.41
CA GLY A 146 13.30 11.46 -21.51
C GLY A 146 14.50 10.60 -21.91
N GLY A 147 14.29 9.42 -22.52
CA GLY A 147 15.39 8.46 -22.71
C GLY A 147 15.27 7.55 -23.94
N ALA A 148 15.18 8.13 -25.14
CA ALA A 148 15.71 7.54 -26.38
C ALA A 148 15.62 8.60 -27.50
N SER A 149 16.74 9.26 -27.78
CA SER A 149 17.04 9.88 -29.07
C SER A 149 18.49 9.56 -29.40
#